data_AF-L0RWJ6-F1
#
_entry.id   AF-L0RWJ6-F1
#
_cell.length_a   1.000
_cell.length_b   1.000
_cell.length_c   1.000
_cell.angle_alpha   90.00
_cell.angle_beta   90.00
_cell.angle_gamma   90.00
#
_symmetry.space_group_name_H-M   'P 1'
#
loop_
_entity.id
_entity.type
_entity.pdbx_description
1 polymer ?
#
loop_
_entity_poly.entity_id
_entity_poly.type
_entity_poly.pdbx_seq_one_letter_code
_entity_poly.pdbx_strand_id
1 'polypeptide(L)'
;MDVNMLLDEQKNIEKNILIKEIENNKEFYQKMCKLVDEIFLIFWLYKDIYRKTLLKVKLERRFFPDKRELREFQRVLERRLQDGSTLINYIMEYMTPESSWIIEKCYLDEETKDFTEWYLKHFSKTTFYKKKKIAILEFANLYLGLF
;
A
#
# COMPACT_ATOMS: atom_id res chain seq x y z
N MET A 1 -35.01 -3.29 17.86
CA MET A 1 -34.05 -2.92 16.80
C MET A 1 -32.83 -2.36 17.51
N ASP A 2 -31.68 -3.02 17.31
CA ASP A 2 -30.47 -2.78 18.10
C ASP A 2 -29.80 -1.47 17.67
N VAL A 3 -29.49 -0.59 18.62
CA VAL A 3 -28.95 0.76 18.37
C VAL A 3 -27.61 0.70 17.62
N ASN A 4 -26.86 -0.40 17.80
CA ASN A 4 -25.61 -0.65 17.08
C ASN A 4 -25.82 -0.94 15.59
N MET A 5 -26.92 -1.59 15.18
CA MET A 5 -27.20 -1.81 13.75
C MET A 5 -27.52 -0.50 13.01
N LEU A 6 -28.25 0.41 13.66
CA LEU A 6 -28.61 1.70 13.07
C LEU A 6 -27.38 2.62 12.89
N LEU A 7 -26.42 2.55 13.81
CA LEU A 7 -25.15 3.29 13.71
C LEU A 7 -24.24 2.75 12.60
N ASP A 8 -24.17 1.44 12.41
CA ASP A 8 -23.41 0.82 11.32
C ASP A 8 -24.05 1.07 9.95
N GLU A 9 -25.38 1.07 9.87
CA GLU A 9 -26.11 1.46 8.65
C GLU A 9 -25.90 2.94 8.31
N GLN A 10 -25.94 3.85 9.29
CA GLN A 10 -25.69 5.27 9.06
C GLN A 10 -24.25 5.55 8.59
N LYS A 11 -23.25 4.91 9.20
CA LYS A 11 -21.85 5.02 8.74
C LYS A 11 -21.67 4.49 7.32
N ASN A 12 -22.34 3.40 6.96
CA ASN A 12 -22.31 2.87 5.59
C ASN A 12 -22.98 3.81 4.60
N ILE A 13 -24.08 4.47 4.97
CA ILE A 13 -24.78 5.43 4.12
C ILE A 13 -23.91 6.69 3.90
N GLU A 14 -23.30 7.24 4.94
CA GLU A 14 -22.39 8.39 4.83
C GLU A 14 -21.14 8.06 3.99
N LYS A 15 -20.54 6.88 4.21
CA LYS A 15 -19.43 6.37 3.38
C LYS A 15 -19.84 6.27 1.91
N ASN A 16 -21.05 5.77 1.62
CA ASN A 16 -21.58 5.66 0.26
C ASN A 16 -21.92 7.01 -0.40
N ILE A 17 -22.38 8.01 0.35
CA ILE A 17 -22.65 9.36 -0.16
C ILE A 17 -21.33 10.06 -0.49
N LEU A 18 -20.36 10.00 0.42
CA LEU A 18 -19.03 10.57 0.21
C LEU A 18 -18.33 9.92 -1.00
N ILE A 19 -18.44 8.59 -1.13
CA ILE A 19 -17.95 7.86 -2.31
C ILE A 19 -18.64 8.36 -3.58
N LYS A 20 -19.97 8.56 -3.60
CA LYS A 20 -20.70 9.07 -4.77
C LYS A 20 -20.31 10.49 -5.17
N GLU A 21 -20.08 11.38 -4.21
CA GLU A 21 -19.64 12.76 -4.51
C GLU A 21 -18.20 12.78 -5.04
N ILE A 22 -17.33 11.97 -4.44
CA ILE A 22 -15.95 11.75 -4.90
C ILE A 22 -15.92 11.08 -6.30
N GLU A 23 -16.85 10.16 -6.57
CA GLU A 23 -16.92 9.41 -7.81
C GLU A 23 -17.19 10.30 -9.04
N ASN A 24 -17.89 11.41 -8.86
CA ASN A 24 -18.24 12.36 -9.91
C ASN A 24 -17.14 13.38 -10.22
N ASN A 25 -16.14 13.52 -9.35
CA ASN A 25 -15.03 14.43 -9.56
C ASN A 25 -13.81 13.68 -10.14
N LYS A 26 -13.76 13.57 -11.48
CA LYS A 26 -12.67 12.92 -12.22
C LYS A 26 -11.29 13.47 -11.84
N GLU A 27 -11.18 14.76 -11.61
CA GLU A 27 -9.92 15.41 -11.23
C GLU A 27 -9.48 14.99 -9.83
N PHE A 28 -10.41 14.93 -8.88
CA PHE A 28 -10.13 14.44 -7.53
C PHE A 28 -9.62 13.00 -7.55
N TYR A 29 -10.30 12.10 -8.27
CA TYR A 29 -9.83 10.72 -8.40
C TYR A 29 -8.44 10.64 -9.03
N GLN A 30 -8.14 11.44 -10.05
CA GLN A 30 -6.80 11.49 -10.64
C GLN A 30 -5.73 11.94 -9.63
N LYS A 31 -6.05 12.92 -8.77
CA LYS A 31 -5.16 13.34 -7.68
C LYS A 31 -4.95 12.21 -6.66
N MET A 32 -6.00 11.47 -6.32
CA MET A 32 -5.88 10.31 -5.41
C MET A 32 -5.04 9.19 -6.02
N CYS A 33 -5.23 8.87 -7.31
CA CYS A 33 -4.35 7.93 -8.01
C CYS A 33 -2.89 8.37 -7.93
N LYS A 34 -2.62 9.64 -8.24
CA LYS A 34 -1.24 10.18 -8.21
C LYS A 34 -0.63 10.11 -6.82
N LEU A 35 -1.38 10.46 -5.78
CA LEU A 35 -0.93 10.34 -4.39
C LEU A 35 -0.56 8.89 -4.04
N VAL A 36 -1.44 7.94 -4.37
CA VAL A 36 -1.21 6.52 -4.11
C VAL A 36 0.02 6.03 -4.87
N ASP A 37 0.13 6.35 -6.16
CA ASP A 37 1.27 5.97 -7.00
C ASP A 37 2.59 6.53 -6.42
N GLU A 38 2.61 7.78 -5.94
CA GLU A 38 3.78 8.40 -5.30
C GLU A 38 4.17 7.71 -3.98
N ILE A 39 3.20 7.36 -3.13
CA ILE A 39 3.44 6.63 -1.88
C ILE A 39 4.13 5.29 -2.15
N PHE A 40 3.60 4.51 -3.10
CA PHE A 40 4.15 3.21 -3.43
C PHE A 40 5.49 3.30 -4.16
N LEU A 41 5.68 4.32 -5.02
CA LEU A 41 6.98 4.60 -5.64
C LEU A 41 8.04 4.87 -4.57
N ILE A 42 7.75 5.74 -3.60
CA ILE A 42 8.66 6.07 -2.49
C ILE A 42 8.98 4.81 -1.67
N PHE A 43 7.98 3.98 -1.38
CA PHE A 43 8.18 2.69 -0.69
C PHE A 43 9.19 1.79 -1.43
N TRP A 44 9.02 1.60 -2.75
CA TRP A 44 9.94 0.78 -3.54
C TRP A 44 11.34 1.37 -3.63
N LEU A 45 11.46 2.70 -3.76
CA LEU A 45 12.74 3.39 -3.75
C LEU A 45 13.48 3.17 -2.43
N TYR A 46 12.79 3.29 -1.29
CA TYR A 46 13.40 2.99 0.01
C TYR A 46 13.85 1.53 0.11
N LYS A 47 13.03 0.58 -0.33
CA LYS A 47 13.38 -0.85 -0.34
C LYS A 47 14.64 -1.11 -1.17
N ASP A 48 14.77 -0.47 -2.33
CA ASP A 48 15.96 -0.58 -3.19
C ASP A 48 17.20 0.04 -2.53
N ILE A 49 17.08 1.23 -1.93
CA ILE A 49 18.17 1.88 -1.19
C ILE A 49 18.67 0.98 -0.06
N TYR A 50 17.77 0.39 0.72
CA TYR A 50 18.13 -0.55 1.78
C TYR A 50 18.82 -1.81 1.25
N ARG A 51 18.33 -2.39 0.14
CA ARG A 51 18.96 -3.56 -0.51
C ARG A 51 20.38 -3.25 -0.98
N LYS A 52 20.59 -2.11 -1.65
CA LYS A 52 21.91 -1.66 -2.12
C LYS A 52 22.86 -1.37 -0.97
N THR A 53 22.36 -0.71 0.08
CA THR A 53 23.14 -0.44 1.29
C THR A 53 23.55 -1.73 1.99
N LEU A 54 22.62 -2.70 2.11
CA LEU A 54 22.90 -4.01 2.68
C LEU A 54 23.98 -4.75 1.90
N LEU A 55 23.94 -4.72 0.56
CA LEU A 55 24.97 -5.31 -0.28
C LEU A 55 26.35 -4.67 -0.03
N LYS A 56 26.41 -3.34 0.05
CA LYS A 56 27.64 -2.61 0.35
C LYS A 56 28.23 -3.02 1.71
N VAL A 57 27.39 -3.09 2.74
CA VAL A 57 27.80 -3.51 4.09
C VAL A 57 28.28 -4.96 4.10
N LYS A 58 27.59 -5.87 3.39
CA LYS A 58 28.01 -7.27 3.25
C LYS A 58 29.36 -7.39 2.55
N LEU A 59 29.63 -6.57 1.54
CA LEU A 59 30.93 -6.52 0.87
C LEU A 59 32.01 -5.99 1.81
N GLU A 60 31.76 -4.88 2.50
CA GLU A 60 32.70 -4.27 3.44
C GLU A 60 33.08 -5.22 4.58
N ARG A 61 32.11 -5.99 5.09
CA ARG A 61 32.35 -7.03 6.10
C ARG A 61 33.29 -8.15 5.65
N ARG A 62 33.42 -8.42 4.34
CA ARG A 62 34.38 -9.40 3.83
C ARG A 62 35.82 -8.91 4.01
N PHE A 63 36.03 -7.59 3.93
CA PHE A 63 37.34 -6.95 4.11
C PHE A 63 37.62 -6.57 5.56
N PHE A 64 36.58 -6.31 6.36
CA PHE A 64 36.69 -5.91 7.76
C PHE A 64 35.77 -6.74 8.67
N PRO A 65 36.07 -8.04 8.86
CA PRO A 65 35.16 -8.97 9.55
C PRO A 65 34.95 -8.65 11.03
N ASP A 66 35.95 -8.03 11.68
CA ASP A 66 35.95 -7.78 13.13
C ASP A 66 35.19 -6.51 13.55
N LYS A 67 34.88 -5.63 12.60
CA LYS A 67 34.12 -4.40 12.87
C LYS A 67 32.70 -4.73 13.33
N ARG A 68 32.47 -4.59 14.64
CA ARG A 68 31.18 -4.85 15.28
C ARG A 68 30.06 -3.97 14.73
N GLU A 69 30.35 -2.70 14.46
CA GLU A 69 29.41 -1.73 13.90
C GLU A 69 28.81 -2.21 12.57
N LEU A 70 29.62 -2.80 11.68
CA LEU A 70 29.12 -3.35 10.41
C LEU A 70 28.17 -4.53 10.61
N ARG A 71 28.39 -5.35 11.63
CA ARG A 71 27.48 -6.47 11.98
C ARG A 71 26.15 -5.96 12.50
N GLU A 72 26.19 -4.97 13.38
CA GLU A 72 24.98 -4.36 13.94
C GLU A 72 24.20 -3.62 12.87
N PHE A 73 24.88 -2.83 12.03
CA PHE A 73 24.24 -2.12 10.93
C PHE A 73 23.63 -3.07 9.90
N GLN A 74 24.31 -4.17 9.55
CA GLN A 74 23.73 -5.20 8.69
C GLN A 74 22.43 -5.77 9.29
N ARG A 75 22.42 -6.13 10.58
CA ARG A 75 21.23 -6.67 11.25
C ARG A 75 20.06 -5.69 11.22
N VAL A 76 20.31 -4.40 11.43
CA VAL A 76 19.29 -3.36 11.36
C VAL A 76 18.69 -3.27 9.95
N LEU A 77 19.53 -3.27 8.91
CA LEU A 77 19.08 -3.24 7.52
C LEU A 77 18.28 -4.48 7.14
N GLU A 78 18.73 -5.67 7.54
CA GLU A 78 18.02 -6.93 7.30
C GLU A 78 16.67 -6.93 8.01
N ARG A 79 16.60 -6.48 9.27
CA ARG A 79 15.34 -6.32 9.98
C ARG A 79 14.41 -5.35 9.25
N ARG A 80 14.87 -4.17 8.85
CA ARG A 80 14.04 -3.19 8.12
C ARG A 80 13.53 -3.68 6.76
N LEU A 81 14.26 -4.57 6.10
CA LEU A 81 13.83 -5.18 4.84
C LEU A 81 12.86 -6.34 5.05
N GLN A 82 12.88 -6.98 6.21
CA GLN A 82 11.98 -8.08 6.60
C GLN A 82 10.73 -7.60 7.32
N ASP A 83 10.81 -6.48 8.04
CA ASP A 83 9.69 -5.89 8.76
C ASP A 83 8.64 -5.45 7.74
N GLY A 84 7.55 -6.21 7.69
CA GLY A 84 6.32 -5.82 7.01
C GLY A 84 5.56 -4.73 7.78
N SER A 85 6.01 -4.26 8.93
CA SER A 85 5.30 -3.25 9.73
C SER A 85 5.47 -1.82 9.18
N THR A 86 5.08 -1.61 7.93
CA THR A 86 5.09 -0.30 7.30
C THR A 86 3.76 0.43 7.50
N LEU A 87 3.77 1.76 7.39
CA LEU A 87 2.54 2.57 7.36
C LEU A 87 1.53 2.05 6.32
N ILE A 88 2.03 1.55 5.18
CA ILE A 88 1.20 0.92 4.14
C ILE A 88 0.46 -0.28 4.70
N ASN A 89 1.17 -1.20 5.38
CA ASN A 89 0.55 -2.40 5.94
C ASN A 89 -0.41 -2.06 7.08
N TYR A 90 -0.08 -1.06 7.90
CA TYR A 90 -1.01 -0.53 8.89
C TYR A 90 -2.30 -0.02 8.23
N ILE A 91 -2.22 0.79 7.18
CA ILE A 91 -3.41 1.26 6.45
C ILE A 91 -4.21 0.09 5.87
N MET A 92 -3.51 -0.87 5.25
CA MET A 92 -4.13 -2.04 4.62
C MET A 92 -4.89 -2.95 5.60
N GLU A 93 -4.54 -2.96 6.89
CA GLU A 93 -5.27 -3.66 7.95
C GLU A 93 -6.65 -3.04 8.23
N TYR A 94 -6.82 -1.74 8.00
CA TYR A 94 -8.10 -1.02 8.19
C TYR A 94 -8.94 -0.92 6.91
N MET A 95 -8.40 -1.38 5.78
CA MET A 95 -9.15 -1.45 4.53
C MET A 95 -10.09 -2.65 4.51
N THR A 96 -11.11 -2.60 3.65
CA THR A 96 -11.88 -3.82 3.36
C THR A 96 -10.96 -4.89 2.76
N PRO A 97 -11.19 -6.20 3.03
CA PRO A 97 -10.33 -7.27 2.52
C PRO A 97 -10.16 -7.25 0.99
N GLU A 98 -11.23 -6.90 0.27
CA GLU A 98 -11.19 -6.76 -1.18
C GLU A 98 -10.31 -5.59 -1.65
N SER A 99 -10.48 -4.40 -1.06
CA SER A 99 -9.66 -3.24 -1.43
C SER A 99 -8.20 -3.47 -1.08
N SER A 100 -7.92 -4.04 0.10
CA SER A 100 -6.57 -4.38 0.56
C SER A 100 -5.87 -5.32 -0.43
N TRP A 101 -6.56 -6.39 -0.84
CA TRP A 101 -6.03 -7.33 -1.83
C TRP A 101 -5.81 -6.70 -3.21
N ILE A 102 -6.70 -5.80 -3.66
CA ILE A 102 -6.50 -5.08 -4.92
C ILE A 102 -5.28 -4.15 -4.84
N ILE A 103 -5.09 -3.43 -3.74
CA ILE A 103 -3.91 -2.59 -3.53
C ILE A 103 -2.65 -3.45 -3.52
N GLU A 104 -2.66 -4.57 -2.79
CA GLU A 104 -1.53 -5.50 -2.74
C GLU A 104 -1.11 -5.92 -4.16
N LYS A 105 -2.07 -6.40 -4.96
CA LYS A 105 -1.80 -6.86 -6.33
C LYS A 105 -1.44 -5.73 -7.30
N CYS A 106 -1.96 -4.53 -7.11
CA CYS A 106 -1.60 -3.41 -7.98
C CYS A 106 -0.23 -2.82 -7.66
N TYR A 107 0.21 -2.87 -6.40
CA TYR A 107 1.30 -2.01 -5.94
C TYR A 107 2.42 -2.70 -5.17
N LEU A 108 2.14 -3.80 -4.44
CA LEU A 108 3.10 -4.46 -3.55
C LEU A 108 3.63 -5.79 -4.08
N ASP A 109 2.84 -6.49 -4.88
CA ASP A 109 3.21 -7.77 -5.43
C ASP A 109 4.24 -7.59 -6.57
N GLU A 110 5.44 -8.14 -6.37
CA GLU A 110 6.55 -8.04 -7.34
C GLU A 110 6.21 -8.72 -8.68
N GLU A 111 5.27 -9.67 -8.71
CA GLU A 111 4.87 -10.38 -9.94
C GLU A 111 3.80 -9.63 -10.73
N THR A 112 2.90 -8.92 -10.04
CA THR A 112 1.68 -8.38 -10.67
C THR A 112 1.65 -6.87 -10.79
N LYS A 113 2.43 -6.12 -10.01
CA LYS A 113 2.43 -4.64 -10.05
C LYS A 113 2.78 -4.06 -11.43
N ASP A 114 3.68 -4.71 -12.16
CA ASP A 114 4.13 -4.29 -13.49
C ASP A 114 3.34 -4.99 -14.62
N PHE A 115 2.49 -5.96 -14.29
CA PHE A 115 1.71 -6.71 -15.25
C PHE A 115 0.31 -6.12 -15.41
N THR A 116 0.04 -5.49 -16.55
CA THR A 116 -1.19 -4.72 -16.77
C THR A 116 -2.47 -5.55 -16.83
N GLU A 117 -2.40 -6.88 -16.94
CA GLU A 117 -3.54 -7.75 -17.22
C GLU A 117 -3.74 -8.90 -16.21
N TRP A 118 -3.06 -8.88 -15.06
CA TRP A 118 -3.21 -9.93 -14.04
C TRP A 118 -4.67 -10.15 -13.61
N TYR A 119 -5.46 -9.07 -13.61
CA TYR A 119 -6.84 -9.06 -13.15
C TYR A 119 -7.78 -9.91 -14.03
N LEU A 120 -7.41 -10.20 -15.29
CA LEU A 120 -8.27 -10.96 -16.21
C LEU A 120 -8.55 -12.39 -15.72
N LYS A 121 -7.72 -12.91 -14.83
CA LYS A 121 -7.94 -14.22 -14.17
C LYS A 121 -9.06 -14.20 -13.12
N HIS A 122 -9.48 -13.01 -12.67
CA HIS A 122 -10.38 -12.83 -11.53
C HIS A 122 -11.60 -11.97 -11.86
N PHE A 123 -11.46 -11.00 -12.78
CA PHE A 123 -12.51 -10.03 -13.09
C PHE A 123 -12.56 -9.70 -14.59
N SER A 124 -13.72 -9.24 -15.03
CA SER A 124 -13.80 -8.44 -16.25
C SER A 124 -13.08 -7.10 -16.05
N LYS A 125 -12.63 -6.49 -17.15
CA LYS A 125 -11.99 -5.17 -17.17
C LYS A 125 -12.82 -4.12 -16.41
N THR A 126 -14.12 -4.02 -16.73
CA THR A 126 -15.00 -3.02 -16.13
C THR A 126 -15.16 -3.21 -14.63
N THR A 127 -15.30 -4.45 -14.17
CA THR A 127 -15.38 -4.78 -12.74
C THR A 127 -14.09 -4.45 -12.01
N PHE A 128 -12.94 -4.80 -12.59
CA PHE A 128 -11.64 -4.47 -12.02
C PHE A 128 -11.46 -2.96 -11.82
N TYR A 129 -11.71 -2.14 -12.85
CA TYR A 129 -11.52 -0.70 -12.74
C TYR A 129 -12.48 -0.04 -11.73
N LYS A 130 -13.70 -0.54 -11.58
CA LYS A 130 -14.63 -0.09 -10.53
C LYS A 130 -14.08 -0.42 -9.14
N LYS A 131 -13.62 -1.65 -8.91
CA LYS A 131 -13.09 -2.07 -7.62
C LYS A 131 -11.75 -1.40 -7.29
N LYS A 132 -10.87 -1.22 -8.29
CA LYS A 132 -9.62 -0.46 -8.15
C LYS A 132 -9.88 0.99 -7.75
N LYS A 133 -10.89 1.63 -8.34
CA LYS A 133 -11.29 2.98 -7.94
C LYS A 133 -11.66 3.05 -6.46
N ILE A 134 -12.50 2.13 -5.98
CA ILE A 134 -12.90 2.04 -4.57
C ILE A 134 -11.66 1.84 -3.68
N ALA A 135 -10.79 0.91 -4.04
CA ALA A 135 -9.60 0.59 -3.28
C ALA A 135 -8.62 1.77 -3.15
N ILE A 136 -8.40 2.52 -4.23
CA ILE A 136 -7.56 3.73 -4.23
C ILE A 136 -8.15 4.81 -3.32
N LEU A 137 -9.46 5.05 -3.41
CA LEU A 137 -10.13 6.06 -2.59
C LEU A 137 -10.12 5.68 -1.11
N GLU A 138 -10.37 4.41 -0.80
CA GLU A 138 -10.30 3.90 0.57
C GLU A 138 -8.89 4.05 1.15
N PHE A 139 -7.85 3.61 0.42
CA PHE A 139 -6.47 3.77 0.83
C PHE A 139 -6.09 5.24 1.05
N ALA A 140 -6.39 6.10 0.08
CA ALA A 140 -6.03 7.51 0.13
C ALA A 140 -6.73 8.25 1.29
N ASN A 141 -8.01 7.95 1.54
CA ASN A 141 -8.74 8.53 2.65
C ASN A 141 -8.15 8.11 4.01
N LEU A 142 -7.82 6.82 4.16
CA LEU A 142 -7.17 6.33 5.38
C LEU A 142 -5.79 6.95 5.57
N TYR A 143 -4.99 7.07 4.50
CA TYR A 143 -3.68 7.73 4.55
C TYR A 143 -3.79 9.20 4.97
N LEU A 144 -4.70 9.96 4.35
CA LEU A 144 -4.90 11.37 4.65
C LEU A 144 -5.47 11.57 6.06
N GLY A 145 -6.30 10.66 6.56
CA GLY A 145 -6.83 10.74 7.93
C GLY A 145 -5.78 10.54 9.04
N LEU A 146 -4.54 10.18 8.70
CA LEU A 146 -3.42 10.09 9.64
C LEU A 146 -2.63 11.40 9.78
N PHE A 147 -2.97 12.45 9.02
CA PHE A 147 -2.32 13.77 9.00
C PHE A 147 -3.33 14.91 9.11
#